data_AF-A0A537ILS1-F1
#
_entry.id   AF-A0A537ILS1-F1
#
_cell.length_a   1.000
_cell.length_b   1.000
_cell.length_c   1.000
_cell.angle_alpha   90.00
_cell.angle_beta   90.00
_cell.angle_gamma   90.00
#
_symmetry.space_group_name_H-M   'P 1'
#
loop_
_entity.id
_entity.type
_entity.pdbx_description
1 polymer ?
#
loop_
_entity_poly.entity_id
_entity_poly.type
_entity_poly.pdbx_seq_one_letter_code
_entity_poly.pdbx_strand_id
1 'polypeptide(L)'
;MQTSPVCECVSDDPFLIVVPRAALVSLVRVNRFLSYKNINNTNMPLSMEAELVDIYKGHEKRKLITVWGDNGILCRPYLSTFKENNFYVIAFDSSGRTSGDEKKGDYWISDCGTYWLTVDTATKTVAGNIDDRNRSLELSRIREHLIENHLPPVYGPE
;
A
#
# COMPACT_ATOMS: atom_id res chain seq x y z
N MET A 1 15.83 -11.33 -30.67
CA MET A 1 15.27 -11.67 -29.35
C MET A 1 15.25 -10.41 -28.53
N GLN A 2 14.08 -9.76 -28.39
CA GLN A 2 13.89 -8.64 -27.48
C GLN A 2 13.00 -9.18 -26.36
N THR A 3 13.60 -9.47 -25.21
CA THR A 3 12.84 -9.73 -23.98
C THR A 3 12.27 -8.39 -23.53
N SER A 4 10.95 -8.28 -23.54
CA SER A 4 10.19 -7.16 -22.98
C SER A 4 10.70 -6.81 -21.57
N PRO A 5 10.65 -5.55 -21.11
CA PRO A 5 10.93 -5.22 -19.71
C PRO A 5 9.75 -5.74 -18.87
N VAL A 6 9.79 -7.02 -18.52
CA VAL A 6 8.75 -7.69 -17.72
C VAL A 6 9.04 -7.34 -16.26
N CYS A 7 8.51 -6.22 -15.78
CA CYS A 7 8.38 -5.92 -14.34
C CYS A 7 9.52 -6.50 -13.47
N GLU A 8 10.78 -6.18 -13.80
CA GLU A 8 11.92 -6.81 -13.11
C GLU A 8 12.16 -6.10 -11.78
N CYS A 9 11.45 -6.55 -10.76
CA CYS A 9 11.78 -6.24 -9.38
C CYS A 9 12.54 -7.42 -8.79
N VAL A 10 13.81 -7.17 -8.49
CA VAL A 10 14.78 -8.20 -8.08
C VAL A 10 14.63 -8.55 -6.59
N SER A 11 13.88 -7.76 -5.82
CA SER A 11 13.76 -7.93 -4.37
C SER A 11 12.33 -8.14 -3.88
N ASP A 12 12.15 -9.19 -3.08
CA ASP A 12 11.01 -9.40 -2.18
C ASP A 12 11.29 -8.67 -0.85
N ASP A 13 11.57 -7.36 -0.95
CA ASP A 13 11.95 -6.52 0.20
C ASP A 13 10.81 -6.56 1.25
N PRO A 14 11.12 -6.80 2.53
CA PRO A 14 10.13 -6.75 3.59
C PRO A 14 9.50 -5.36 3.76
N PHE A 15 8.32 -5.31 4.38
CA PHE A 15 7.53 -4.09 4.54
C PHE A 15 8.32 -2.92 5.14
N LEU A 16 9.11 -3.18 6.20
CA LEU A 16 9.90 -2.12 6.84
C LEU A 16 11.02 -1.56 5.95
N ILE A 17 11.46 -2.29 4.93
CA ILE A 17 12.47 -1.85 3.96
C ILE A 17 11.85 -0.95 2.88
N VAL A 18 10.60 -1.19 2.48
CA VAL A 18 9.93 -0.40 1.43
C VAL A 18 9.29 0.89 1.96
N VAL A 19 8.89 0.90 3.24
CA VAL A 19 8.24 2.05 3.90
C VAL A 19 8.97 3.40 3.68
N PRO A 20 10.30 3.50 3.81
CA PRO A 20 11.01 4.76 3.56
C PRO A 20 10.85 5.31 2.14
N ARG A 21 10.56 4.45 1.16
CA ARG A 21 10.38 4.81 -0.26
C ARG A 21 8.97 5.34 -0.55
N ALA A 22 7.97 4.91 0.23
CA ALA A 22 6.57 5.24 0.00
C ALA A 22 6.22 6.71 0.30
N ALA A 23 5.27 7.26 -0.44
CA ALA A 23 4.77 8.63 -0.25
C ALA A 23 3.81 8.76 0.95
N LEU A 24 3.02 7.72 1.22
CA LEU A 24 2.06 7.66 2.33
C LEU A 24 2.11 6.24 2.93
N VAL A 25 2.08 6.12 4.26
CA VAL A 25 1.90 4.83 4.94
C VAL A 25 0.75 4.97 5.92
N SER A 26 -0.24 4.09 5.84
CA SER A 26 -1.47 4.23 6.62
C SER A 26 -2.11 2.88 6.93
N LEU A 27 -2.74 2.80 8.09
CA LEU A 27 -3.79 1.82 8.35
C LEU A 27 -5.05 2.27 7.60
N VAL A 28 -5.55 1.39 6.74
CA VAL A 28 -6.73 1.66 5.92
C VAL A 28 -7.77 0.57 6.06
N ARG A 29 -9.02 0.95 5.80
CA ARG A 29 -10.11 0.02 5.48
C ARG A 29 -10.40 0.11 3.99
N VAL A 30 -10.44 -1.01 3.29
CA VAL A 30 -10.93 -1.04 1.90
C VAL A 30 -12.45 -1.01 1.96
N ASN A 31 -13.08 0.07 1.46
CA ASN A 31 -14.52 0.20 1.52
C ASN A 31 -15.19 -0.61 0.40
N ARG A 32 -14.75 -0.35 -0.84
CA ARG A 32 -15.32 -0.95 -2.04
C ARG A 32 -14.40 -0.81 -3.24
N PHE A 33 -14.60 -1.65 -4.24
CA PHE A 33 -14.04 -1.43 -5.57
C PHE A 33 -14.86 -0.42 -6.36
N LEU A 34 -14.19 0.47 -7.08
CA LEU A 34 -14.79 1.61 -7.78
C LEU A 34 -14.93 1.38 -9.29
N SER A 35 -13.98 0.66 -9.87
CA SER A 35 -13.95 0.38 -11.31
C SER A 35 -13.37 -1.00 -11.59
N TYR A 36 -13.65 -1.52 -12.77
CA TYR A 36 -13.24 -2.85 -13.18
C TYR A 36 -12.77 -2.85 -14.64
N LYS A 37 -11.92 -3.82 -14.97
CA LYS A 37 -11.48 -4.07 -16.35
C LYS A 37 -11.52 -5.57 -16.62
N ASN A 38 -11.95 -5.95 -17.81
CA ASN A 38 -11.82 -7.32 -18.26
C ASN A 38 -10.36 -7.61 -18.64
N ILE A 39 -9.74 -8.56 -17.94
CA ILE A 39 -8.38 -9.04 -18.18
C ILE A 39 -8.48 -10.56 -18.29
N ASN A 40 -8.13 -11.12 -19.45
CA ASN A 40 -8.21 -12.57 -19.74
C ASN A 40 -9.57 -13.17 -19.34
N ASN A 41 -10.66 -12.55 -19.80
CA ASN A 41 -12.06 -12.94 -19.53
C ASN A 41 -12.48 -12.87 -18.06
N THR A 42 -11.66 -12.27 -17.19
CA THR A 42 -11.98 -12.06 -15.77
C THR A 42 -12.21 -10.58 -15.51
N ASN A 43 -13.28 -10.24 -14.82
CA ASN A 43 -13.57 -8.86 -14.44
C ASN A 43 -12.77 -8.48 -13.18
N MET A 44 -11.63 -7.83 -13.38
CA MET A 44 -10.68 -7.52 -12.31
C MET A 44 -10.92 -6.10 -11.79
N PRO A 45 -10.91 -5.87 -10.46
CA PRO A 45 -10.98 -4.51 -9.91
C PRO A 45 -9.74 -3.71 -10.30
N LEU A 46 -9.96 -2.50 -10.84
CA LEU A 46 -8.91 -1.61 -11.31
C LEU A 46 -8.61 -0.47 -10.32
N SER A 47 -9.64 -0.02 -9.58
CA SER A 47 -9.49 0.94 -8.50
C SER A 47 -10.36 0.60 -7.29
N MET A 48 -9.92 1.03 -6.11
CA MET A 48 -10.65 0.88 -4.85
C MET A 48 -10.70 2.19 -4.08
N GLU A 49 -11.75 2.34 -3.28
CA GLU A 49 -11.88 3.38 -2.26
C GLU A 49 -11.31 2.84 -0.94
N ALA A 50 -10.29 3.52 -0.41
CA ALA A 50 -9.69 3.20 0.88
C ALA A 50 -9.95 4.34 1.88
N GLU A 51 -10.49 3.99 3.05
CA GLU A 51 -10.63 4.89 4.19
C GLU A 51 -9.34 4.90 5.01
N LEU A 52 -8.72 6.06 5.16
CA LEU A 52 -7.56 6.27 6.03
C LEU A 52 -8.03 6.31 7.48
N VAL A 53 -7.61 5.31 8.26
CA VAL A 53 -7.95 5.15 9.68
C VAL A 53 -6.90 5.81 10.56
N ASP A 54 -5.63 5.59 10.24
CA ASP A 54 -4.49 6.23 10.91
C ASP A 54 -3.32 6.38 9.93
N ILE A 55 -2.62 7.50 9.98
CA ILE A 55 -1.50 7.81 9.08
C ILE A 55 -0.20 7.68 9.87
N TYR A 56 0.69 6.81 9.40
CA TYR A 56 1.98 6.53 10.03
C TYR A 56 3.13 7.31 9.39
N LYS A 57 3.02 7.63 8.09
CA LYS A 57 3.99 8.43 7.35
C LYS A 57 3.29 9.22 6.25
N GLY A 58 3.76 10.44 5.99
CA GLY A 58 3.23 11.31 4.94
C GLY A 58 2.13 12.22 5.46
N HIS A 59 1.52 12.99 4.57
CA HIS A 59 0.46 13.93 4.94
C HIS A 59 -0.69 13.85 3.93
N GLU A 60 -1.85 13.45 4.41
CA GLU A 60 -3.09 13.42 3.66
C GLU A 60 -4.21 14.00 4.54
N LYS A 61 -5.04 14.88 3.96
CA LYS A 61 -6.17 15.52 4.67
C LYS A 61 -7.50 14.82 4.39
N ARG A 62 -7.61 14.12 3.26
CA ARG A 62 -8.80 13.38 2.88
C ARG A 62 -8.90 12.12 3.70
N LYS A 63 -10.11 11.81 4.15
CA LYS A 63 -10.41 10.54 4.83
C LYS A 63 -10.52 9.37 3.85
N LEU A 64 -10.95 9.64 2.62
CA LEU A 64 -11.11 8.65 1.56
C LEU A 64 -10.14 8.95 0.42
N ILE A 65 -9.43 7.94 -0.04
CA ILE A 65 -8.54 8.01 -1.19
C ILE A 65 -8.92 6.96 -2.24
N THR A 66 -8.59 7.26 -3.49
CA THR A 66 -8.66 6.29 -4.59
C THR A 66 -7.30 5.61 -4.71
N VAL A 67 -7.30 4.28 -4.75
CA VAL A 67 -6.10 3.47 -4.97
C VAL A 67 -6.25 2.69 -6.27
N TRP A 68 -5.24 2.76 -7.13
CA TRP A 68 -5.20 2.12 -8.44
C TRP A 68 -4.27 0.90 -8.43
N GLY A 69 -4.73 -0.21 -9.00
CA GLY A 69 -3.92 -1.40 -9.21
C GLY A 69 -3.55 -1.61 -10.67
N ASP A 70 -3.28 -2.85 -11.04
CA ASP A 70 -2.90 -3.19 -12.40
C ASP A 70 -4.08 -3.21 -13.38
N ASN A 71 -3.80 -2.79 -14.61
CA ASN A 71 -4.68 -2.91 -15.76
C ASN A 71 -4.24 -4.01 -16.74
N GLY A 72 -3.23 -4.81 -16.36
CA GLY A 72 -2.63 -5.92 -17.10
C GLY A 72 -1.24 -5.62 -17.70
N ILE A 73 -0.74 -4.38 -17.58
CA ILE A 73 0.56 -3.95 -18.14
C ILE A 73 1.34 -2.98 -17.23
N LEU A 74 0.81 -2.61 -16.07
CA LEU A 74 1.38 -1.55 -15.23
C LEU A 74 2.35 -2.06 -14.17
N CYS A 75 2.56 -3.38 -14.05
CA CYS A 75 3.42 -3.97 -13.01
C CYS A 75 2.97 -3.51 -11.63
N ARG A 76 1.70 -3.73 -11.34
CA ARG A 76 1.08 -3.38 -10.06
C ARG A 76 0.40 -4.63 -9.51
N PRO A 77 0.10 -4.68 -8.21
CA PRO A 77 -0.74 -5.75 -7.71
C PRO A 77 -2.16 -5.61 -8.27
N TYR A 78 -2.77 -6.74 -8.62
CA TYR A 78 -4.21 -6.80 -8.84
C TYR A 78 -4.95 -6.49 -7.54
N LEU A 79 -5.91 -5.58 -7.58
CA LEU A 79 -6.66 -5.19 -6.38
C LEU A 79 -7.60 -6.29 -5.86
N SER A 80 -7.83 -7.36 -6.64
CA SER A 80 -8.53 -8.56 -6.19
C SER A 80 -7.85 -9.28 -5.02
N THR A 81 -6.59 -8.97 -4.72
CA THR A 81 -5.89 -9.44 -3.51
C THR A 81 -6.48 -8.85 -2.23
N PHE A 82 -7.10 -7.67 -2.32
CA PHE A 82 -7.77 -7.03 -1.19
C PHE A 82 -9.22 -7.48 -1.09
N LYS A 83 -9.78 -7.33 0.10
CA LYS A 83 -11.18 -7.62 0.40
C LYS A 83 -11.86 -6.36 0.90
N GLU A 84 -13.06 -6.10 0.39
CA GLU A 84 -13.93 -5.06 0.92
C GLU A 84 -14.21 -5.32 2.41
N ASN A 85 -14.34 -4.24 3.18
CA ASN A 85 -14.53 -4.23 4.63
C ASN A 85 -13.39 -4.82 5.47
N ASN A 86 -12.22 -5.10 4.89
CA ASN A 86 -11.04 -5.52 5.62
C ASN A 86 -10.03 -4.38 5.81
N PHE A 87 -9.15 -4.57 6.78
CA PHE A 87 -8.12 -3.62 7.18
C PHE A 87 -6.73 -4.07 6.74
N TYR A 88 -5.91 -3.09 6.38
CA TYR A 88 -4.54 -3.30 5.92
C TYR A 88 -3.66 -2.15 6.38
N VAL A 89 -2.39 -2.43 6.67
CA VAL A 89 -1.36 -1.38 6.68
C VAL A 89 -0.77 -1.35 5.28
N ILE A 90 -0.85 -0.22 4.60
CA ILE A 90 -0.39 -0.10 3.22
C ILE A 90 0.60 1.05 3.10
N ALA A 91 1.69 0.78 2.37
CA ALA A 91 2.62 1.75 1.86
C ALA A 91 2.18 2.11 0.43
N PHE A 92 1.91 3.39 0.19
CA PHE A 92 1.39 3.89 -1.08
C PHE A 92 2.43 4.76 -1.78
N ASP A 93 2.45 4.64 -3.09
CA ASP A 93 3.09 5.60 -3.97
C ASP A 93 2.07 6.61 -4.49
N SER A 94 2.52 7.85 -4.66
CA SER A 94 1.66 8.88 -5.25
C SER A 94 1.43 8.60 -6.72
N SER A 95 0.17 8.66 -7.17
CA SER A 95 -0.11 8.59 -8.60
C SER A 95 0.12 9.96 -9.26
N GLY A 96 0.73 9.91 -10.44
CA GLY A 96 0.66 11.02 -11.39
C GLY A 96 -0.55 10.86 -12.32
N ARG A 97 -0.56 11.58 -13.44
CA ARG A 97 -1.39 11.21 -14.62
C ARG A 97 -0.70 10.05 -15.36
N THR A 98 -0.45 8.98 -14.63
CA THR A 98 0.42 7.87 -15.06
C THR A 98 -0.32 6.91 -16.00
N SER A 99 -1.65 6.77 -15.86
CA SER A 99 -2.45 5.97 -16.77
C SER A 99 -3.94 6.35 -16.75
N GLY A 100 -4.59 6.36 -17.91
CA GLY A 100 -6.06 6.44 -18.04
C GLY A 100 -6.75 7.50 -17.18
N ASP A 101 -7.61 7.04 -16.27
CA ASP A 101 -8.48 7.84 -15.41
C ASP A 101 -7.83 8.25 -14.06
N GLU A 102 -6.56 7.90 -13.82
CA GLU A 102 -5.82 8.30 -12.62
C GLU A 102 -5.71 9.82 -12.52
N LYS A 103 -6.07 10.35 -11.35
CA LYS A 103 -6.01 11.79 -11.08
C LYS A 103 -4.81 12.10 -10.20
N LYS A 104 -4.37 13.36 -10.28
CA LYS A 104 -3.36 13.88 -9.36
C LYS A 104 -3.88 13.75 -7.92
N GLY A 105 -3.08 13.13 -7.07
CA GLY A 105 -3.44 12.87 -5.68
C GLY A 105 -4.20 11.56 -5.48
N ASP A 106 -4.41 10.73 -6.50
CA ASP A 106 -4.71 9.33 -6.22
C ASP A 106 -3.42 8.60 -5.78
N TYR A 107 -3.56 7.33 -5.42
CA TYR A 107 -2.44 6.50 -4.98
C TYR A 107 -2.41 5.18 -5.77
N TRP A 108 -1.28 4.52 -5.74
CA TRP A 108 -1.12 3.15 -6.22
C TRP A 108 -0.20 2.37 -5.26
N ILE A 109 -0.13 1.06 -5.45
CA ILE A 109 0.66 0.15 -4.62
C ILE A 109 1.70 -0.50 -5.52
N SER A 110 2.95 -0.52 -5.09
CA SER A 110 4.02 -1.22 -5.80
C SER A 110 3.93 -2.73 -5.57
N ASP A 111 4.31 -3.52 -6.57
CA ASP A 111 4.49 -4.98 -6.47
C ASP A 111 5.96 -5.37 -6.17
N CYS A 112 6.85 -4.39 -6.08
CA CYS A 112 8.29 -4.59 -5.89
C CYS A 112 8.67 -4.72 -4.41
N GLY A 113 8.28 -5.85 -3.82
CA GLY A 113 8.43 -6.15 -2.40
C GLY A 113 7.09 -6.11 -1.68
N THR A 114 7.13 -6.04 -0.35
CA THR A 114 5.92 -6.13 0.48
C THR A 114 5.38 -4.75 0.81
N TYR A 115 4.41 -4.26 0.04
CA TYR A 115 3.82 -2.92 0.25
C TYR A 115 2.53 -2.91 1.07
N TRP A 116 2.05 -4.08 1.51
CA TRP A 116 0.90 -4.16 2.40
C TRP A 116 1.04 -5.30 3.40
N LEU A 117 0.37 -5.13 4.53
CA LEU A 117 0.21 -6.13 5.57
C LEU A 117 -1.27 -6.26 5.91
N THR A 118 -1.74 -7.47 6.16
CA THR A 118 -3.13 -7.72 6.56
C THR A 118 -3.32 -7.40 8.04
N VAL A 119 -4.45 -6.81 8.39
CA VAL A 119 -4.77 -6.46 9.78
C VAL A 119 -6.00 -7.25 10.24
N ASP A 120 -5.86 -7.95 11.35
CA ASP A 120 -6.96 -8.50 12.11
C ASP A 120 -7.32 -7.53 13.23
N THR A 121 -8.50 -6.93 13.16
CA THR A 121 -8.96 -5.94 14.14
C THR A 121 -9.50 -6.57 15.42
N ALA A 122 -9.89 -7.84 15.39
CA ALA A 122 -10.36 -8.56 16.57
C ALA A 122 -9.20 -8.91 17.50
N THR A 123 -8.08 -9.38 16.93
CA THR A 123 -6.85 -9.71 17.67
C THR A 123 -5.88 -8.53 17.76
N LYS A 124 -6.10 -7.46 16.98
CA LYS A 124 -5.20 -6.31 16.83
C LYS A 124 -3.80 -6.71 16.35
N THR A 125 -3.73 -7.66 15.44
CA THR A 125 -2.48 -8.16 14.86
C THR A 125 -2.33 -7.78 13.41
N VAL A 126 -1.09 -7.56 13.00
CA VAL A 126 -0.68 -7.33 11.62
C VAL A 126 0.14 -8.53 11.16
N ALA A 127 -0.13 -9.02 9.95
CA ALA A 127 0.57 -10.17 9.37
C ALA A 127 1.01 -9.92 7.93
N GLY A 128 2.13 -10.53 7.55
CA GLY A 128 2.77 -10.41 6.24
C GLY A 128 4.30 -10.47 6.36
N ASN A 129 5.04 -10.18 5.28
CA ASN A 129 6.50 -10.12 5.31
C ASN A 129 6.96 -8.77 5.91
N ILE A 130 7.00 -8.68 7.24
CA ILE A 130 7.25 -7.40 7.95
C ILE A 130 8.73 -7.02 7.88
N ASP A 131 9.60 -7.93 8.31
CA ASP A 131 11.06 -7.84 8.27
C ASP A 131 11.68 -9.25 8.15
N ASP A 132 12.99 -9.40 8.22
CA ASP A 132 13.68 -10.70 8.07
C ASP A 132 13.26 -11.77 9.10
N ARG A 133 12.65 -11.38 10.22
CA ARG A 133 12.37 -12.27 11.37
C ARG A 133 10.88 -12.36 11.69
N ASN A 134 10.12 -11.31 11.43
CA ASN A 134 8.74 -11.16 11.89
C ASN A 134 7.76 -11.34 10.73
N ARG A 135 6.81 -12.27 10.92
CA ARG A 135 5.69 -12.49 10.01
C ARG A 135 4.34 -12.04 10.59
N SER A 136 4.32 -11.76 11.88
CA SER A 136 3.15 -11.25 12.61
C SER A 136 3.59 -10.43 13.81
N LEU A 137 2.93 -9.31 14.07
CA LEU A 137 3.16 -8.44 15.22
C LEU A 137 1.84 -7.82 15.71
N GLU A 138 1.87 -7.24 16.91
CA GLU A 138 0.78 -6.38 17.37
C GLU A 138 0.74 -5.09 16.54
N LEU A 139 -0.47 -4.61 16.22
CA LEU A 139 -0.69 -3.39 15.44
C LEU A 139 -0.07 -2.15 16.10
N SER A 140 -0.11 -2.06 17.42
CA SER A 140 0.53 -0.97 18.18
C SER A 140 2.04 -0.93 17.96
N ARG A 141 2.72 -2.08 17.97
CA ARG A 141 4.18 -2.15 17.78
C ARG A 141 4.61 -1.70 16.39
N ILE A 142 3.86 -2.10 15.36
CA ILE A 142 4.11 -1.61 14.00
C ILE A 142 3.87 -0.10 13.93
N ARG A 143 2.77 0.39 14.50
CA ARG A 143 2.47 1.82 14.53
C ARG A 143 3.59 2.63 15.19
N GLU A 144 4.05 2.22 16.37
CA GLU A 144 5.17 2.85 17.08
C GLU A 144 6.42 2.90 16.20
N HIS A 145 6.82 1.75 15.67
CA HIS A 145 8.00 1.66 14.80
C HIS A 145 7.91 2.57 13.57
N LEU A 146 6.75 2.64 12.92
CA LEU A 146 6.58 3.44 11.71
C LEU A 146 6.54 4.95 12.01
N ILE A 147 5.99 5.36 13.15
CA ILE A 147 5.94 6.77 13.54
C ILE A 147 7.32 7.23 14.02
N GLU A 148 7.96 6.49 14.93
CA GLU A 148 9.23 6.87 15.55
C GLU A 148 10.37 7.01 14.54
N ASN A 149 10.46 6.11 13.56
CA ASN A 149 11.50 6.15 12.52
C ASN A 149 11.22 7.19 11.41
N HIS A 150 10.09 7.90 11.46
CA HIS A 150 9.77 9.02 10.57
C HIS A 150 9.57 10.34 11.32
N LEU A 151 9.87 10.39 12.63
CA LEU A 151 10.01 11.65 13.33
C LEU A 151 11.25 12.39 12.77
N PRO A 152 11.16 13.70 12.50
CA PRO A 152 12.39 14.49 12.35
C PRO A 152 13.23 14.31 13.63
N PRO A 153 14.58 14.28 13.54
CA PRO A 153 15.41 14.22 14.73
C PRO A 153 14.97 15.34 15.68
N VAL A 154 14.65 14.96 16.92
CA VAL A 154 14.33 15.90 17.98
C VAL A 154 15.61 16.67 18.28
N TYR A 155 15.80 17.82 17.63
CA TYR A 155 16.77 18.80 18.11
C TYR A 155 16.21 19.37 19.40
N GLY A 156 16.83 18.98 20.53
CA GLY A 156 16.50 19.49 21.85
C GLY A 156 16.72 21.01 21.93
N PRO A 157 16.10 21.69 22.90
CA PRO A 157 16.26 23.13 23.07
C PRO A 157 17.70 23.45 23.46
N GLU A 158 18.28 24.43 22.77
CA GLU A 158 19.50 25.15 23.18
C GLU A 158 19.30 25.88 24.52
#